data_AF-A0A975A9Y6-F1
#
_entry.id   AF-A0A975A9Y6-F1
#
_cell.length_a   1.000
_cell.length_b   1.000
_cell.length_c   1.000
_cell.angle_alpha   90.00
_cell.angle_beta   90.00
_cell.angle_gamma   90.00
#
_symmetry.space_group_name_H-M   'P 1'
#
loop_
_entity.id
_entity.type
_entity.pdbx_description
1 polymer ?
#
loop_
_entity_poly.entity_id
_entity_poly.type
_entity_poly.pdbx_seq_one_letter_code
_entity_poly.pdbx_strand_id
1 'polypeptide(L)'
;MPIDDATRPRVAGQVDLTPTQRHAGDHLRMIHDHFRQQLAQLTAAVTELREGTLDVGAVREHLHRLAPALTTQQVSGLCQQVCRFLTMHHTIEDQNLFPAVATLEAYAPVAARLAEEHLDIHAHLERVDELAVAVLSDPTHVDALVVAVADLRADLESHFTYEETEMTEPLGLLGLGI
;
A
#
# COMPACT_ATOMS: atom_id res chain seq x y z
N MET A 1 -2.49 4.20 12.98
CA MET A 1 -2.53 3.22 14.10
C MET A 1 -2.47 1.86 13.45
N PRO A 2 -1.98 0.80 14.11
CA PRO A 2 -1.99 -0.53 13.51
C PRO A 2 -3.40 -0.92 13.07
N ILE A 3 -3.53 -1.50 11.88
CA ILE A 3 -4.80 -2.03 11.39
C ILE A 3 -5.28 -3.16 12.32
N ASP A 4 -6.52 -3.07 12.81
CA ASP A 4 -7.13 -4.14 13.60
C ASP A 4 -7.80 -5.18 12.69
N ASP A 5 -7.09 -6.27 12.42
CA ASP A 5 -7.57 -7.38 11.59
C ASP A 5 -8.88 -8.00 12.10
N ALA A 6 -9.14 -7.96 13.41
CA ALA A 6 -10.31 -8.59 14.01
C ALA A 6 -11.63 -7.88 13.65
N THR A 7 -11.56 -6.63 13.17
CA THR A 7 -12.74 -5.86 12.77
C THR A 7 -13.12 -6.02 11.31
N ARG A 8 -12.33 -6.77 10.52
CA ARG A 8 -12.55 -6.93 9.08
C ARG A 8 -13.82 -7.74 8.78
N PRO A 9 -14.78 -7.20 8.00
CA PRO A 9 -15.90 -7.99 7.51
C PRO A 9 -15.41 -9.05 6.53
N ARG A 10 -16.14 -10.16 6.41
CA ARG A 10 -15.82 -11.26 5.50
C ARG A 10 -17.09 -11.68 4.77
N VAL A 11 -17.01 -11.81 3.46
CA VAL A 11 -18.15 -12.32 2.68
C VAL A 11 -18.18 -13.83 2.80
N ALA A 12 -19.35 -14.38 3.15
CA ALA A 12 -19.54 -15.81 3.25
C ALA A 12 -19.95 -16.41 1.89
N GLY A 13 -19.42 -17.60 1.59
CA GLY A 13 -19.65 -18.28 0.32
C GLY A 13 -18.52 -18.01 -0.67
N GLN A 14 -18.42 -18.90 -1.67
CA GLN A 14 -17.50 -18.74 -2.78
C GLN A 14 -18.26 -19.01 -4.07
N VAL A 15 -18.06 -18.16 -5.06
CA VAL A 15 -18.53 -18.41 -6.42
C VAL A 15 -17.40 -19.04 -7.24
N ASP A 16 -17.73 -20.10 -7.98
CA ASP A 16 -16.81 -20.69 -8.95
C ASP A 16 -16.62 -19.73 -10.12
N LEU A 17 -15.54 -18.94 -10.05
CA LEU A 17 -15.15 -18.05 -11.14
C LEU A 17 -14.72 -18.85 -12.38
N THR A 18 -14.96 -18.31 -13.56
CA THR A 18 -14.31 -18.79 -14.79
C THR A 18 -12.83 -18.36 -14.81
N PRO A 19 -11.98 -18.99 -15.64
CA PRO A 19 -10.59 -18.55 -15.80
C PRO A 19 -10.45 -17.07 -16.18
N THR A 20 -11.34 -16.54 -17.03
CA THR A 20 -11.32 -15.12 -17.41
C THR A 20 -11.66 -14.21 -16.23
N GLN A 21 -12.62 -14.59 -15.38
CA GLN A 21 -13.00 -13.79 -14.22
C GLN A 21 -11.91 -13.76 -13.14
N ARG A 22 -11.10 -14.82 -13.02
CA ARG A 22 -9.93 -14.83 -12.11
C ARG A 22 -8.85 -13.82 -12.47
N HIS A 23 -8.77 -13.40 -13.75
CA HIS A 23 -7.69 -12.54 -14.23
C HIS A 23 -7.59 -11.20 -13.47
N ALA A 24 -8.73 -10.63 -13.05
CA ALA A 24 -8.76 -9.40 -12.29
C ALA A 24 -8.03 -9.53 -10.94
N GLY A 25 -8.37 -10.55 -10.15
CA GLY A 25 -7.69 -10.84 -8.89
C GLY A 25 -6.23 -11.26 -9.08
N ASP A 26 -5.90 -11.94 -10.19
CA ASP A 26 -4.51 -12.27 -10.53
C ASP A 26 -3.67 -11.03 -10.86
N HIS A 27 -4.25 -10.05 -11.55
CA HIS A 27 -3.58 -8.79 -11.85
C HIS A 27 -3.37 -7.96 -10.57
N LEU A 28 -4.38 -7.89 -9.70
CA LEU A 28 -4.29 -7.23 -8.40
C LEU A 28 -3.13 -7.80 -7.56
N ARG A 29 -3.07 -9.13 -7.44
CA ARG A 29 -1.96 -9.80 -6.75
C ARG A 29 -0.60 -9.52 -7.36
N MET A 30 -0.50 -9.45 -8.68
CA MET A 30 0.75 -9.09 -9.36
C MET A 30 1.22 -7.68 -8.98
N ILE A 31 0.30 -6.72 -8.88
CA ILE A 31 0.57 -5.36 -8.42
C ILE A 31 1.03 -5.38 -6.96
N HIS A 32 0.36 -6.13 -6.08
CA HIS A 32 0.74 -6.26 -4.67
C HIS A 32 2.10 -6.92 -4.49
N ASP A 33 2.42 -7.95 -5.26
CA ASP A 33 3.73 -8.60 -5.23
C ASP A 33 4.86 -7.65 -5.61
N HIS A 34 4.60 -6.69 -6.50
CA HIS A 34 5.54 -5.62 -6.78
C HIS A 34 5.76 -4.72 -5.55
N PHE A 35 4.69 -4.33 -4.86
CA PHE A 35 4.80 -3.54 -3.62
C PHE A 35 5.50 -4.30 -2.49
N ARG A 36 5.23 -5.60 -2.32
CA ARG A 36 5.95 -6.46 -1.35
C ARG A 36 7.45 -6.44 -1.59
N GLN A 37 7.89 -6.47 -2.85
CA GLN A 37 9.32 -6.36 -3.20
C GLN A 37 9.89 -4.98 -2.84
N GLN A 38 9.17 -3.90 -3.13
CA GLN A 38 9.60 -2.54 -2.78
C GLN A 38 9.67 -2.33 -1.25
N LEU A 39 8.71 -2.87 -0.49
CA LEU A 39 8.73 -2.85 0.98
C LEU A 39 9.91 -3.63 1.56
N ALA A 40 10.25 -4.78 0.96
CA ALA A 40 11.43 -5.54 1.37
C ALA A 40 12.73 -4.73 1.16
N GLN A 41 12.83 -4.00 0.05
CA GLN A 41 13.96 -3.11 -0.22
C GLN A 41 14.01 -1.93 0.77
N LEU A 42 12.87 -1.30 1.09
CA LEU A 42 12.81 -0.24 2.11
C LEU A 42 13.23 -0.77 3.49
N THR A 43 12.79 -1.98 3.85
CA THR A 43 13.18 -2.63 5.11
C THR A 43 14.70 -2.89 5.17
N ALA A 44 15.29 -3.33 4.07
CA ALA A 44 16.74 -3.54 3.99
C ALA A 44 17.50 -2.21 4.14
N ALA A 45 17.08 -1.17 3.40
CA ALA A 45 17.72 0.13 3.44
C ALA A 45 17.69 0.77 4.85
N VAL A 46 16.58 0.66 5.59
CA VAL A 46 16.52 1.20 6.95
C VAL A 46 17.36 0.39 7.95
N THR A 47 17.54 -0.90 7.70
CA THR A 47 18.43 -1.75 8.51
C THR A 47 19.89 -1.36 8.28
N GLU A 48 20.29 -1.18 7.03
CA GLU A 48 21.63 -0.72 6.65
C GLU A 48 21.93 0.70 7.17
N LEU A 49 20.93 1.59 7.15
CA LEU A 49 21.04 2.92 7.78
C LEU A 49 21.35 2.81 9.27
N ARG A 50 20.66 1.93 10.01
CA ARG A 50 20.90 1.70 11.44
C ARG A 50 22.29 1.11 11.70
N GLU A 51 22.79 0.28 10.80
CA GLU A 51 24.14 -0.30 10.85
C GLU A 51 25.23 0.70 10.43
N GLY A 52 24.85 1.86 9.90
CA GLY A 52 25.76 2.90 9.45
C GLY A 52 26.43 2.61 8.09
N THR A 53 25.90 1.67 7.32
CA THR A 53 26.44 1.28 6.01
C THR A 53 25.79 2.02 4.85
N LEU A 54 24.69 2.74 5.09
CA LEU A 54 23.89 3.45 4.10
C LEU A 54 23.39 4.79 4.66
N ASP A 55 23.14 5.79 3.81
CA ASP A 55 22.63 7.11 4.22
C ASP A 55 21.10 7.20 4.18
N VAL A 56 20.51 8.13 4.95
CA VAL A 56 19.05 8.27 4.97
C VAL A 56 18.47 8.71 3.61
N GLY A 57 19.29 9.26 2.70
CA GLY A 57 18.90 9.60 1.34
C GLY A 57 18.46 8.36 0.55
N ALA A 58 19.15 7.23 0.65
CA ALA A 58 18.71 6.02 -0.04
C ALA A 58 17.43 5.41 0.58
N VAL A 59 17.22 5.51 1.89
CA VAL A 59 15.93 5.15 2.52
C VAL A 59 14.78 5.97 1.91
N ARG A 60 14.97 7.28 1.78
CA ARG A 60 13.99 8.17 1.15
C ARG A 60 13.78 7.85 -0.33
N GLU A 61 14.82 7.43 -1.05
CA GLU A 61 14.69 6.97 -2.44
C GLU A 61 13.81 5.72 -2.55
N HIS A 62 13.99 4.74 -1.65
CA HIS A 62 13.11 3.57 -1.58
C HIS A 62 11.68 3.94 -1.20
N LEU A 63 11.49 4.85 -0.25
CA LEU A 63 10.16 5.35 0.12
C LEU A 63 9.48 6.04 -1.06
N HIS A 64 10.19 6.91 -1.79
CA HIS A 64 9.64 7.60 -2.95
C HIS A 64 9.32 6.69 -4.13
N ARG A 65 9.86 5.46 -4.18
CA ARG A 65 9.44 4.44 -5.15
C ARG A 65 8.07 3.84 -4.81
N LEU A 66 7.73 3.76 -3.52
CA LEU A 66 6.43 3.29 -3.03
C LEU A 66 5.40 4.41 -3.15
N ALA A 67 5.69 5.56 -2.54
CA ALA A 67 4.83 6.74 -2.51
C ALA A 67 5.70 8.02 -2.50
N PRO A 68 5.64 8.88 -3.54
CA PRO A 68 6.32 10.16 -3.52
C PRO A 68 5.67 11.08 -2.50
N ALA A 69 6.48 11.90 -1.82
CA ALA A 69 6.07 12.75 -0.72
C ALA A 69 4.80 13.59 -0.99
N LEU A 70 3.94 13.67 0.04
CA LEU A 70 2.64 14.35 0.04
C LEU A 70 2.71 15.89 0.08
N THR A 71 3.88 16.48 -0.15
CA THR A 71 4.01 17.95 -0.15
C THR A 71 3.94 18.51 -1.57
N THR A 72 2.94 19.35 -1.79
CA THR A 72 2.67 20.09 -3.02
C THR A 72 3.80 21.07 -3.36
N GLN A 73 4.80 20.68 -4.16
CA GLN A 73 5.51 21.66 -5.00
C GLN A 73 6.37 21.05 -6.11
N GLN A 74 6.21 21.64 -7.30
CA GLN A 74 7.09 21.60 -8.48
C GLN A 74 6.85 20.47 -9.50
N VAL A 75 5.73 20.63 -10.22
CA VAL A 75 5.61 20.23 -11.62
C VAL A 75 6.40 21.21 -12.48
N SER A 76 7.56 20.79 -13.01
CA SER A 76 7.99 21.17 -14.36
C SER A 76 9.14 20.29 -14.86
N GLY A 77 8.87 19.46 -15.86
CA GLY A 77 9.85 19.05 -16.87
C GLY A 77 10.83 17.94 -16.51
N LEU A 78 10.77 16.88 -17.33
CA LEU A 78 11.71 15.76 -17.51
C LEU A 78 11.61 14.57 -16.52
N CYS A 79 11.30 13.41 -17.11
CA CYS A 79 11.21 12.06 -16.53
C CYS A 79 10.03 11.80 -15.57
N GLN A 80 8.83 11.65 -16.14
CA GLN A 80 7.66 11.07 -15.44
C GLN A 80 7.80 9.54 -15.23
N GLN A 81 8.87 9.11 -14.58
CA GLN A 81 9.07 7.71 -14.17
C GLN A 81 9.73 7.61 -12.79
N VAL A 82 9.31 8.49 -11.87
CA VAL A 82 9.56 8.31 -10.44
C VAL A 82 8.22 7.96 -9.79
N CYS A 83 8.17 6.76 -9.22
CA CYS A 83 6.98 5.94 -9.03
C CYS A 83 5.97 6.52 -8.02
N ARG A 84 4.77 6.81 -8.53
CA ARG A 84 3.56 7.25 -7.80
C ARG A 84 2.64 6.07 -7.47
N PHE A 85 3.19 4.86 -7.39
CA PHE A 85 2.43 3.68 -7.78
C PHE A 85 1.43 3.24 -6.71
N LEU A 86 1.79 3.21 -5.43
CA LEU A 86 0.87 2.79 -4.36
C LEU A 86 -0.29 3.77 -4.18
N THR A 87 0.01 5.08 -4.09
CA THR A 87 -1.03 6.12 -4.02
C THR A 87 -1.96 6.10 -5.24
N MET A 88 -1.42 5.88 -6.45
CA MET A 88 -2.24 5.80 -7.66
C MET A 88 -3.12 4.54 -7.68
N HIS A 89 -2.58 3.40 -7.28
CA HIS A 89 -3.32 2.14 -7.12
C HIS A 89 -4.48 2.29 -6.13
N HIS A 90 -4.22 2.77 -4.90
CA HIS A 90 -5.29 3.03 -3.93
C HIS A 90 -6.28 4.09 -4.42
N THR A 91 -5.82 5.11 -5.16
CA THR A 91 -6.73 6.10 -5.77
C THR A 91 -7.67 5.46 -6.79
N ILE A 92 -7.18 4.54 -7.62
CA ILE A 92 -8.00 3.82 -8.59
C ILE A 92 -9.04 2.97 -7.85
N GLU A 93 -8.63 2.26 -6.81
CA GLU A 93 -9.52 1.46 -5.97
C GLU A 93 -10.60 2.29 -5.32
N ASP A 94 -10.21 3.32 -4.56
CA ASP A 94 -11.13 4.18 -3.81
C ASP A 94 -12.14 4.90 -4.71
N GLN A 95 -11.69 5.39 -5.87
CA GLN A 95 -12.51 6.23 -6.74
C GLN A 95 -13.29 5.45 -7.80
N ASN A 96 -12.88 4.23 -8.15
CA ASN A 96 -13.48 3.47 -9.25
C ASN A 96 -13.89 2.06 -8.83
N LEU A 97 -12.99 1.26 -8.27
CA LEU A 97 -13.28 -0.15 -8.02
C LEU A 97 -14.21 -0.33 -6.83
N PHE A 98 -13.88 0.21 -5.67
CA PHE A 98 -14.68 0.07 -4.45
C PHE A 98 -16.11 0.60 -4.59
N PRO A 99 -16.37 1.76 -5.25
CA PRO A 99 -17.73 2.20 -5.52
C PRO A 99 -18.53 1.21 -6.39
N ALA A 100 -17.88 0.60 -7.40
CA ALA A 100 -18.53 -0.39 -8.25
C ALA A 100 -18.77 -1.72 -7.50
N VAL A 101 -17.80 -2.18 -6.73
CA VAL A 101 -17.92 -3.37 -5.86
C VAL A 101 -19.03 -3.20 -4.83
N ALA A 102 -19.18 -2.00 -4.25
CA ALA A 102 -20.22 -1.71 -3.26
C ALA A 102 -21.65 -1.79 -3.82
N THR A 103 -21.83 -1.88 -5.14
CA THR A 103 -23.15 -2.19 -5.75
C THR A 103 -23.59 -3.64 -5.48
N LEU A 104 -22.64 -4.53 -5.15
CA LEU A 104 -22.91 -5.86 -4.61
C LEU A 104 -23.04 -5.75 -3.09
N GLU A 105 -24.28 -5.80 -2.58
CA GLU A 105 -24.61 -5.52 -1.17
C GLU A 105 -23.75 -6.30 -0.16
N ALA A 106 -23.42 -7.56 -0.47
CA ALA A 106 -22.58 -8.40 0.38
C ALA A 106 -21.14 -7.86 0.55
N TYR A 107 -20.60 -7.16 -0.46
CA TYR A 107 -19.22 -6.68 -0.50
C TYR A 107 -19.07 -5.22 -0.05
N ALA A 108 -20.16 -4.47 0.05
CA ALA A 108 -20.12 -3.06 0.46
C ALA A 108 -19.37 -2.83 1.80
N PRO A 109 -19.53 -3.68 2.85
CA PRO A 109 -18.75 -3.52 4.08
C PRO A 109 -17.25 -3.74 3.89
N VAL A 110 -16.85 -4.68 3.02
CA VAL A 110 -15.44 -4.96 2.71
C VAL A 110 -14.82 -3.77 1.99
N ALA A 111 -15.50 -3.26 0.95
CA ALA A 111 -15.04 -2.09 0.19
C ALA A 111 -14.88 -0.85 1.09
N ALA A 112 -15.84 -0.61 1.99
CA ALA A 112 -15.74 0.46 2.98
C ALA A 112 -14.54 0.27 3.92
N ARG A 113 -14.32 -0.96 4.41
CA ARG A 113 -13.20 -1.26 5.29
C ARG A 113 -11.85 -1.08 4.61
N LEU A 114 -11.68 -1.52 3.36
CA LEU A 114 -10.42 -1.33 2.64
C LEU A 114 -10.10 0.15 2.41
N ALA A 115 -11.12 0.96 2.07
CA ALA A 115 -10.97 2.40 1.95
C ALA A 115 -10.57 3.07 3.29
N GLU A 116 -11.08 2.57 4.42
CA GLU A 116 -10.62 3.02 5.76
C GLU A 116 -9.15 2.64 6.00
N GLU A 117 -8.76 1.41 5.69
CA GLU A 117 -7.38 0.94 5.84
C GLU A 117 -6.39 1.73 4.96
N HIS A 118 -6.82 2.19 3.78
CA HIS A 118 -6.02 3.09 2.95
C HIS A 118 -5.64 4.39 3.68
N LEU A 119 -6.49 4.94 4.55
CA LEU A 119 -6.18 6.13 5.32
C LEU A 119 -5.07 5.87 6.34
N ASP A 120 -5.14 4.74 7.04
CA ASP A 120 -4.11 4.33 7.99
C ASP A 120 -2.77 4.09 7.27
N ILE A 121 -2.78 3.43 6.11
CA ILE A 121 -1.57 3.21 5.30
C ILE A 121 -0.93 4.53 4.87
N HIS A 122 -1.73 5.51 4.41
CA HIS A 122 -1.19 6.82 4.05
C HIS A 122 -0.60 7.55 5.27
N ALA A 123 -1.21 7.42 6.45
CA ALA A 123 -0.62 7.95 7.68
C ALA A 123 0.70 7.25 8.06
N HIS A 124 0.84 5.95 7.81
CA HIS A 124 2.11 5.25 7.97
C HIS A 124 3.19 5.77 7.00
N LEU A 125 2.84 6.02 5.74
CA LEU A 125 3.76 6.59 4.75
C LEU A 125 4.23 7.99 5.14
N GLU A 126 3.31 8.86 5.57
CA GLU A 126 3.64 10.21 6.10
C GLU A 126 4.60 10.09 7.28
N ARG A 127 4.30 9.22 8.24
CA ARG A 127 5.11 9.00 9.44
C ARG A 127 6.54 8.57 9.10
N VAL A 128 6.71 7.69 8.12
CA VAL A 128 8.02 7.22 7.66
C VAL A 128 8.81 8.37 7.00
N ASP A 129 8.18 9.18 6.14
CA ASP A 129 8.85 10.33 5.52
C ASP A 129 9.29 11.37 6.56
N GLU A 130 8.41 11.72 7.51
CA GLU A 130 8.73 12.64 8.61
C GLU A 130 9.93 12.18 9.43
N LEU A 131 9.98 10.88 9.76
CA LEU A 131 11.10 10.27 10.48
C LEU A 131 12.39 10.27 9.65
N ALA A 132 12.29 9.98 8.35
CA ALA A 132 13.45 10.00 7.46
C ALA A 132 14.02 11.42 7.32
N VAL A 133 13.16 12.44 7.31
CA VAL A 133 13.58 13.86 7.37
C VAL A 133 14.18 14.19 8.74
N ALA A 134 13.61 13.72 9.85
CA ALA A 134 14.12 13.98 11.20
C ALA A 134 15.54 13.42 11.40
N VAL A 135 15.83 12.24 10.86
CA VAL A 135 17.17 11.61 10.91
C VAL A 135 18.26 12.48 10.28
N LEU A 136 17.95 13.30 9.27
CA LEU A 136 18.92 14.24 8.66
C LEU A 136 19.41 15.29 9.66
N SER A 137 18.57 15.68 10.63
CA SER A 137 18.90 16.70 11.62
C SER A 137 19.39 16.09 12.94
N ASP A 138 18.88 14.91 13.30
CA ASP A 138 19.21 14.22 14.54
C ASP A 138 19.19 12.69 14.33
N PRO A 139 20.37 12.04 14.23
CA PRO A 139 20.49 10.60 14.04
C PRO A 139 19.86 9.73 15.14
N THR A 140 19.50 10.28 16.30
CA THR A 140 18.82 9.51 17.36
C THR A 140 17.42 9.01 16.94
N HIS A 141 16.85 9.56 15.87
CA HIS A 141 15.56 9.13 15.32
C HIS A 141 15.62 7.83 14.49
N VAL A 142 16.81 7.27 14.23
CA VAL A 142 16.96 6.10 13.36
C VAL A 142 16.18 4.89 13.87
N ASP A 143 16.19 4.61 15.16
CA ASP A 143 15.43 3.49 15.72
C ASP A 143 13.91 3.67 15.55
N ALA A 144 13.41 4.91 15.68
CA ALA A 144 12.01 5.21 15.44
C ALA A 144 11.64 5.03 13.96
N LEU A 145 12.53 5.38 13.04
CA LEU A 145 12.35 5.16 11.59
C LEU A 145 12.29 3.66 11.26
N VAL A 146 13.16 2.85 11.88
CA VAL A 146 13.13 1.38 11.70
C VAL A 146 11.78 0.80 12.16
N VAL A 147 11.28 1.22 13.33
CA VAL A 147 9.97 0.79 13.83
C VAL A 147 8.85 1.21 12.87
N ALA A 148 8.83 2.47 12.42
CA ALA A 148 7.79 2.95 11.53
C ALA A 148 7.76 2.20 10.17
N VAL A 149 8.93 1.86 9.61
CA VAL A 149 9.02 1.05 8.39
C VAL A 149 8.53 -0.38 8.62
N ALA A 150 8.82 -0.97 9.79
CA ALA A 150 8.33 -2.29 10.15
C ALA A 150 6.80 -2.30 10.30
N ASP A 151 6.23 -1.28 10.95
CA ASP A 151 4.79 -1.11 11.12
C ASP A 151 4.09 -0.94 9.76
N LEU A 152 4.60 -0.04 8.89
CA LEU A 152 4.10 0.15 7.53
C LEU A 152 4.06 -1.17 6.75
N ARG A 153 5.15 -1.96 6.81
CA ARG A 153 5.23 -3.23 6.11
C ARG A 153 4.24 -4.25 6.66
N ALA A 154 4.09 -4.34 7.98
CA ALA A 154 3.17 -5.28 8.60
C ALA A 154 1.72 -5.00 8.17
N ASP A 155 1.32 -3.74 8.22
CA ASP A 155 -0.04 -3.33 7.88
C ASP A 155 -0.32 -3.46 6.39
N LEU A 156 0.62 -3.08 5.51
CA LEU A 156 0.47 -3.29 4.06
C LEU A 156 0.39 -4.78 3.67
N GLU A 157 1.21 -5.64 4.26
CA GLU A 157 1.14 -7.08 4.00
C GLU A 157 -0.20 -7.67 4.43
N SER A 158 -0.68 -7.25 5.61
CA SER A 158 -1.98 -7.65 6.13
C SER A 158 -3.13 -7.15 5.24
N HIS A 159 -3.05 -5.89 4.80
CA HIS A 159 -4.01 -5.26 3.91
C HIS A 159 -4.08 -5.96 2.55
N PHE A 160 -2.96 -6.14 1.87
CA PHE A 160 -2.91 -6.82 0.58
C PHE A 160 -3.49 -8.24 0.65
N THR A 161 -3.18 -8.98 1.72
CA THR A 161 -3.72 -10.34 1.93
C THR A 161 -5.24 -10.31 2.07
N TYR A 162 -5.76 -9.35 2.82
CA TYR A 162 -7.20 -9.19 3.00
C TYR A 162 -7.90 -8.83 1.70
N GLU A 163 -7.39 -7.84 0.98
CA GLU A 163 -7.95 -7.39 -0.28
C GLU A 163 -7.92 -8.49 -1.33
N GLU A 164 -6.78 -9.17 -1.54
CA GLU A 164 -6.66 -10.26 -2.51
C GLU A 164 -7.68 -11.37 -2.25
N THR A 165 -7.96 -11.64 -0.97
CA THR A 165 -8.94 -12.66 -0.55
C THR A 165 -10.36 -12.23 -0.88
N GLU A 166 -10.76 -11.01 -0.52
CA GLU A 166 -12.17 -10.60 -0.62
C GLU A 166 -12.52 -9.97 -1.97
N MET A 167 -11.56 -9.38 -2.69
CA MET A 167 -11.81 -8.63 -3.93
C MET A 167 -11.70 -9.46 -5.21
N THR A 168 -11.04 -10.62 -5.18
CA THR A 168 -10.93 -11.47 -6.37
C THR A 168 -12.30 -11.83 -6.96
N GLU A 169 -13.27 -12.19 -6.11
CA GLU A 169 -14.62 -12.55 -6.54
C GLU A 169 -15.42 -11.36 -7.13
N PRO A 170 -15.64 -10.25 -6.41
CA PRO A 170 -16.46 -9.15 -6.92
C PRO A 170 -15.84 -8.48 -8.14
N LEU A 171 -14.50 -8.36 -8.21
CA LEU A 171 -13.83 -7.84 -9.41
C LEU A 171 -14.07 -8.76 -10.62
N GLY A 172 -13.98 -10.07 -10.43
CA GLY A 172 -14.25 -11.05 -11.48
C GLY A 172 -15.72 -11.06 -11.94
N LEU A 173 -16.67 -10.92 -11.01
CA LEU A 173 -18.11 -10.85 -11.34
C LEU A 173 -18.47 -9.58 -12.13
N LEU A 174 -17.86 -8.45 -11.77
CA LEU A 174 -18.12 -7.15 -12.41
C LEU A 174 -17.26 -6.91 -13.67
N GLY A 175 -16.25 -7.75 -13.92
CA GLY A 175 -15.32 -7.58 -15.04
C GLY A 175 -14.44 -6.34 -14.88
N LEU A 176 -14.07 -6.00 -13.65
CA LEU A 176 -13.27 -4.84 -13.30
C LEU A 176 -11.79 -5.21 -13.20
N GLY A 177 -10.90 -4.25 -13.48
CA GLY A 177 -9.46 -4.42 -13.31
C GLY A 177 -8.77 -3.07 -13.18
N ILE A 178 -7.56 -3.09 -12.61
CA ILE A 178 -6.61 -1.97 -12.56
C ILE A 178 -5.81 -1.94 -13.86
#